data_AF-A0AAW9ICN1-F1
#
_entry.id   AF-A0AAW9ICN1-F1
#
_cell.length_a   1.000
_cell.length_b   1.000
_cell.length_c   1.000
_cell.angle_alpha   90.00
_cell.angle_beta   90.00
_cell.angle_gamma   90.00
#
_symmetry.space_group_name_H-M   'P 1'
#
loop_
_entity.id
_entity.type
_entity.pdbx_description
1 polymer ?
#
loop_
_entity_poly.entity_id
_entity_poly.type
_entity_poly.pdbx_seq_one_letter_code
_entity_poly.pdbx_strand_id
1 'polypeptide(L)'
;ILLGTDIIGSFCPSGKKGLVISGIVGALYGVGIVYGLQFVVDLFAKLPVNFLDSLKLVGTPITVAFAVFPALVVSYQFGIKKGFLTGIVALIVRQITAIYGVFTINGAKVKLDQEGMALLAGMIIMIAFAMKEKPDPNAPKIDLAALFEERVKKIKKNLPLLALMGGLVSAATSLSLVAGDPISLNLLAEGKTTEAAMTAFARGIGFIPLVATTAISTGVYAPAGMTFVFVTGFLIGNPILAFVAGAVVMTLEILFLDVMAKMMDKFPGVR
;
A
#
# COMPACT_ATOMS: atom_id res chain seq x y z
N ILE A 1 11.15 -9.84 10.59
CA ILE A 1 10.07 -10.85 10.74
C ILE A 1 9.60 -11.16 9.34
N LEU A 2 9.71 -12.42 8.88
CA LEU A 2 9.24 -12.85 7.57
C LEU A 2 7.72 -13.10 7.62
N LEU A 3 6.97 -12.72 6.59
CA LEU A 3 5.56 -13.06 6.47
C LEU A 3 5.41 -14.56 6.17
N GLY A 4 4.24 -15.14 6.45
CA GLY A 4 3.96 -16.55 6.14
C GLY A 4 4.22 -16.90 4.66
N THR A 5 3.94 -15.96 3.76
CA THR A 5 4.25 -16.07 2.33
C THR A 5 5.75 -16.06 2.03
N ASP A 6 6.54 -15.31 2.79
CA ASP A 6 8.00 -15.24 2.62
C ASP A 6 8.66 -16.53 3.13
N ILE A 7 8.11 -17.14 4.18
CA ILE A 7 8.53 -18.45 4.70
C ILE A 7 8.28 -19.53 3.65
N ILE A 8 7.08 -19.56 3.06
CA ILE A 8 6.75 -20.52 2.00
C ILE A 8 7.67 -20.36 0.79
N GLY A 9 7.91 -19.11 0.37
CA GLY A 9 8.80 -18.80 -0.75
C GLY A 9 10.25 -19.19 -0.50
N SER A 10 10.77 -18.93 0.70
CA SER A 10 12.17 -19.26 1.06
C SER A 10 12.41 -20.75 1.31
N PHE A 11 11.39 -21.50 1.74
CA PHE A 11 11.48 -22.94 1.96
C PHE A 11 11.45 -23.76 0.66
N CYS A 12 10.91 -23.21 -0.43
CA CYS A 12 10.79 -23.92 -1.70
C CYS A 12 12.14 -23.97 -2.46
N PRO A 13 12.48 -25.10 -3.13
CA PRO A 13 13.72 -25.24 -3.89
C PRO A 13 13.87 -24.18 -4.99
N SER A 14 15.10 -23.84 -5.39
CA SER A 14 15.30 -22.91 -6.51
C SER A 14 14.97 -23.56 -7.87
N GLY A 15 14.25 -22.85 -8.75
CA GLY A 15 13.99 -23.25 -10.14
C GLY A 15 12.51 -23.41 -10.50
N LYS A 16 12.22 -23.88 -11.73
CA LYS A 16 10.84 -24.01 -12.24
C LYS A 16 9.96 -24.94 -11.40
N LYS A 17 10.53 -26.02 -10.86
CA LYS A 17 9.82 -26.94 -9.96
C LYS A 17 9.50 -26.28 -8.62
N GLY A 18 10.42 -25.49 -8.09
CA GLY A 18 10.23 -24.69 -6.88
C GLY A 18 9.12 -23.67 -6.99
N LEU A 19 9.05 -22.97 -8.13
CA LEU A 19 8.01 -21.98 -8.41
C LEU A 19 6.61 -22.60 -8.44
N VAL A 20 6.48 -23.80 -9.00
CA VAL A 20 5.21 -24.54 -9.00
C VAL A 20 4.84 -24.99 -7.59
N ILE A 21 5.80 -25.52 -6.83
CA ILE A 21 5.58 -25.96 -5.44
C ILE A 21 5.19 -24.77 -4.55
N SER A 22 5.90 -23.64 -4.64
CA SER A 22 5.56 -22.43 -3.88
C SER A 22 4.20 -21.88 -4.26
N GLY A 23 3.81 -21.97 -5.54
CA GLY A 23 2.48 -21.59 -6.01
C GLY A 23 1.38 -22.46 -5.41
N ILE A 24 1.56 -23.79 -5.41
CA ILE A 24 0.59 -24.74 -4.86
C ILE A 24 0.49 -24.60 -3.34
N VAL A 25 1.62 -24.58 -2.64
CA VAL A 25 1.66 -24.43 -1.18
C VAL A 25 1.10 -23.07 -0.76
N GLY A 26 1.42 -22.01 -1.51
CA GLY A 26 0.86 -20.67 -1.30
C GLY A 26 -0.66 -20.62 -1.52
N ALA A 27 -1.17 -21.30 -2.56
CA ALA A 27 -2.61 -21.39 -2.81
C ALA A 27 -3.32 -22.18 -1.69
N LEU A 28 -2.78 -23.32 -1.28
CA LEU A 28 -3.30 -24.10 -0.15
C LEU A 28 -3.28 -23.30 1.15
N TYR A 29 -2.22 -22.53 1.39
CA TYR A 29 -2.11 -21.65 2.55
C TYR A 29 -3.16 -20.52 2.50
N GLY A 30 -3.37 -19.89 1.34
CA GLY A 30 -4.40 -18.87 1.16
C GLY A 30 -5.81 -19.42 1.41
N VAL A 31 -6.13 -20.57 0.83
CA VAL A 31 -7.38 -21.30 1.10
C VAL A 31 -7.52 -21.64 2.58
N GLY A 32 -6.44 -22.14 3.20
CA GLY A 32 -6.39 -22.47 4.62
C GLY A 32 -6.63 -21.26 5.53
N ILE A 33 -6.13 -20.07 5.18
CA ILE A 33 -6.41 -18.84 5.92
C ILE A 33 -7.88 -18.48 5.82
N VAL A 34 -8.47 -18.52 4.62
CA VAL A 34 -9.88 -18.14 4.43
C VAL A 34 -10.80 -19.08 5.20
N TYR A 35 -10.65 -20.39 5.03
CA TYR A 35 -11.46 -21.38 5.75
C TYR A 35 -11.15 -21.42 7.24
N GLY A 36 -9.88 -21.26 7.63
CA GLY A 36 -9.48 -21.21 9.03
C GLY A 36 -10.08 -19.99 9.74
N LEU A 37 -10.04 -18.82 9.10
CA LEU A 37 -10.67 -17.62 9.64
C LEU A 37 -12.19 -17.76 9.71
N GLN A 38 -12.83 -18.33 8.67
CA GLN A 38 -14.27 -18.60 8.68
C GLN A 38 -14.66 -19.56 9.81
N PHE A 39 -13.91 -20.64 10.01
CA PHE A 39 -14.14 -21.58 11.11
C PHE A 39 -14.05 -20.90 12.47
N VAL A 40 -13.05 -20.04 12.65
CA VAL A 40 -12.91 -19.23 13.86
C VAL A 40 -14.13 -18.32 14.03
N VAL A 41 -14.53 -17.58 12.99
CA VAL A 41 -15.73 -16.71 13.01
C VAL A 41 -16.99 -17.49 13.38
N ASP A 42 -17.22 -18.65 12.77
CA ASP A 42 -18.39 -19.49 13.02
C ASP A 42 -18.39 -20.06 14.45
N LEU A 43 -17.21 -20.39 14.99
CA LEU A 43 -17.04 -20.83 16.37
C LEU A 43 -17.36 -19.69 17.35
N PHE A 44 -16.88 -18.47 17.06
CA PHE A 44 -17.18 -17.29 17.85
C PHE A 44 -18.66 -16.90 17.78
N ALA A 45 -19.33 -17.11 16.65
CA ALA A 45 -20.77 -16.86 16.51
C ALA A 45 -21.65 -17.79 17.38
N LYS A 46 -21.11 -18.95 17.81
CA LYS A 46 -21.80 -19.86 18.74
C LYS A 46 -21.62 -19.48 20.20
N LEU A 47 -20.74 -18.54 20.53
CA LEU A 47 -20.58 -18.05 21.89
C LEU A 47 -21.75 -17.12 22.24
N PRO A 48 -22.23 -17.13 23.50
CA PRO A 48 -23.39 -16.34 23.92
C PRO A 48 -23.15 -14.82 23.88
N VAL A 49 -21.89 -14.38 23.75
CA VAL A 49 -21.51 -12.97 23.62
C VAL A 49 -20.76 -12.79 22.30
N ASN A 50 -21.31 -11.98 21.40
CA ASN A 50 -20.69 -11.64 20.13
C ASN A 50 -19.62 -10.55 20.33
N PHE A 51 -18.36 -10.97 20.43
CA PHE A 51 -17.21 -10.06 20.53
C PHE A 51 -16.73 -9.54 19.16
N LEU A 52 -17.18 -10.13 18.04
CA LEU A 52 -16.68 -9.80 16.71
C LEU A 52 -17.07 -8.37 16.30
N ASP A 53 -18.27 -7.92 16.66
CA ASP A 53 -18.70 -6.55 16.36
C ASP A 53 -17.94 -5.52 17.21
N SER A 54 -17.65 -5.83 18.48
CA SER A 54 -16.75 -5.01 19.30
C SER A 54 -15.31 -5.00 18.77
N LEU A 55 -14.85 -6.11 18.20
CA LEU A 55 -13.51 -6.19 17.60
C LEU A 55 -13.42 -5.36 16.30
N LYS A 56 -14.48 -5.31 15.50
CA LYS A 56 -14.55 -4.42 14.32
C LYS A 56 -14.39 -2.95 14.70
N LEU A 57 -14.92 -2.54 15.85
CA LEU A 57 -14.77 -1.16 16.34
C LEU A 57 -13.32 -0.76 16.65
N VAL A 58 -12.41 -1.72 16.82
CA VAL A 58 -10.96 -1.46 16.96
C VAL A 58 -10.36 -0.88 15.67
N GLY A 59 -11.00 -1.08 14.51
CA GLY A 59 -10.59 -0.48 13.24
C GLY A 59 -10.67 1.06 13.25
N THR A 60 -11.65 1.63 13.93
CA THR A 60 -11.91 3.08 13.96
C THR A 60 -10.76 3.90 14.56
N PRO A 61 -10.22 3.60 15.77
CA PRO A 61 -9.07 4.33 16.29
C PRO A 61 -7.82 4.13 15.42
N ILE A 62 -7.69 2.97 14.75
CA ILE A 62 -6.57 2.71 13.84
C ILE A 62 -6.64 3.65 12.64
N THR A 63 -7.81 3.85 12.01
CA THR A 63 -7.94 4.74 10.85
C THR A 63 -7.57 6.19 11.19
N VAL A 64 -8.00 6.66 12.37
CA VAL A 64 -7.65 8.00 12.88
C VAL A 64 -6.16 8.12 13.17
N ALA A 65 -5.54 7.11 13.80
CA ALA A 65 -4.11 7.10 14.06
C ALA A 65 -3.29 7.16 12.76
N PHE A 66 -3.73 6.45 11.73
CA PHE A 66 -3.10 6.48 10.41
C PHE A 66 -3.12 7.87 9.79
N ALA A 67 -4.21 8.63 9.91
CA ALA A 67 -4.30 9.99 9.37
C ALA A 67 -3.28 10.96 10.01
N VAL A 68 -2.87 10.73 11.26
CA VAL A 68 -1.88 11.55 11.98
C VAL A 68 -0.44 11.09 11.72
N PHE A 69 -0.25 9.88 11.20
CA PHE A 69 1.05 9.26 10.97
C PHE A 69 2.04 10.17 10.20
N PRO A 70 1.67 10.86 9.10
CA PRO A 70 2.61 11.70 8.37
C PRO A 70 3.12 12.86 9.21
N ALA A 71 2.28 13.44 10.07
CA ALA A 71 2.68 14.52 10.97
C ALA A 71 3.68 14.04 12.03
N LEU A 72 3.53 12.81 12.51
CA LEU A 72 4.50 12.18 13.40
C LEU A 72 5.83 11.95 12.69
N VAL A 73 5.80 11.38 11.48
CA VAL A 73 7.02 11.17 10.68
C VAL A 73 7.76 12.49 10.45
N VAL A 74 7.04 13.55 10.06
CA VAL A 74 7.64 14.87 9.88
C VAL A 74 8.19 15.44 11.19
N SER A 75 7.51 15.22 12.31
CA SER A 75 7.99 15.64 13.63
C SER A 75 9.32 14.95 13.99
N TYR A 76 9.41 13.64 13.75
CA TYR A 76 10.58 12.84 14.05
C TYR A 76 11.75 13.13 13.11
N GLN A 77 11.51 13.25 11.79
CA GLN A 77 12.57 13.39 10.80
C GLN A 77 12.99 14.84 10.55
N PHE A 78 12.05 15.78 10.54
CA PHE A 78 12.29 17.17 10.13
C PHE A 78 12.06 18.19 11.25
N GLY A 79 11.75 17.71 12.46
CA GLY A 79 11.58 18.50 13.68
C GLY A 79 10.13 18.83 14.03
N ILE A 80 9.88 18.97 15.34
CA ILE A 80 8.55 19.13 15.95
C ILE A 80 7.76 20.29 15.34
N LYS A 81 8.40 21.42 15.01
CA LYS A 81 7.70 22.59 14.43
C LYS A 81 7.06 22.29 13.06
N LYS A 82 7.78 21.56 12.19
CA LYS A 82 7.27 21.18 10.86
C LYS A 82 6.21 20.10 10.97
N GLY A 83 6.38 19.17 11.90
CA GLY A 83 5.41 18.13 12.16
C GLY A 83 4.10 18.67 12.74
N PHE A 84 4.18 19.64 13.65
CA PHE A 84 3.02 20.34 14.18
C PHE A 84 2.26 21.09 13.07
N LEU A 85 2.96 21.80 12.19
CA LEU A 85 2.35 22.44 11.02
C LEU A 85 1.65 21.42 10.11
N THR A 86 2.30 20.28 9.86
CA THR A 86 1.72 19.18 9.06
C THR A 86 0.46 18.64 9.71
N GLY A 87 0.45 18.47 11.03
CA GLY A 87 -0.73 18.06 11.81
C GLY A 87 -1.87 19.06 11.70
N ILE A 88 -1.60 20.37 11.82
CA ILE A 88 -2.62 21.42 11.64
C ILE A 88 -3.23 21.35 10.24
N VAL A 89 -2.40 21.25 9.20
CA VAL A 89 -2.91 21.18 7.83
C VAL A 89 -3.73 19.92 7.61
N ALA A 90 -3.29 18.76 8.11
CA ALA A 90 -4.06 17.52 8.04
C ALA A 90 -5.41 17.65 8.76
N LEU A 91 -5.46 18.29 9.93
CA LEU A 91 -6.70 18.58 10.65
C LEU A 91 -7.64 19.53 9.90
N ILE A 92 -7.09 20.58 9.28
CA ILE A 92 -7.88 21.51 8.46
C ILE A 92 -8.47 20.77 7.26
N VAL A 93 -7.67 19.98 6.54
CA VAL A 93 -8.15 19.18 5.40
C VAL A 93 -9.20 18.18 5.85
N ARG A 94 -8.99 17.52 7.00
CA ARG A 94 -10.00 16.64 7.61
C ARG A 94 -11.31 17.38 7.85
N GLN A 95 -11.26 18.55 8.48
CA GLN A 95 -12.45 19.33 8.83
C GLN A 95 -13.18 19.86 7.60
N ILE A 96 -12.44 20.34 6.59
CA ILE A 96 -13.01 20.77 5.30
C ILE A 96 -13.69 19.58 4.62
N THR A 97 -13.05 18.41 4.61
CA THR A 97 -13.62 17.20 4.00
C THR A 97 -14.83 16.68 4.78
N ALA A 98 -14.86 16.84 6.11
CA ALA A 98 -16.02 16.48 6.92
C ALA A 98 -17.26 17.34 6.59
N ILE A 99 -17.06 18.64 6.35
CA ILE A 99 -18.13 19.61 6.10
C ILE A 99 -18.55 19.61 4.63
N TYR A 100 -17.58 19.64 3.72
CA TYR A 100 -17.83 19.81 2.29
C TYR A 100 -17.67 18.52 1.49
N GLY A 101 -17.11 17.45 2.05
CA GLY A 101 -16.74 16.26 1.29
C GLY A 101 -17.90 15.46 0.70
N VAL A 102 -19.16 15.88 0.86
CA VAL A 102 -20.30 15.25 0.20
C VAL A 102 -20.66 16.07 -1.03
N PHE A 103 -20.27 15.58 -2.21
CA PHE A 103 -20.61 16.21 -3.48
C PHE A 103 -21.42 15.24 -4.34
N THR A 104 -22.40 15.77 -5.06
CA THR A 104 -23.23 14.97 -5.96
C THR A 104 -22.72 15.20 -7.38
N ILE A 105 -22.04 14.21 -7.97
CA ILE A 105 -21.58 14.27 -9.37
C ILE A 105 -22.48 13.34 -10.17
N ASN A 106 -23.25 13.89 -11.11
CA ASN A 106 -24.10 13.13 -12.04
C ASN A 106 -25.04 12.10 -11.36
N GLY A 107 -25.64 12.46 -10.21
CA GLY A 107 -26.56 11.60 -9.47
C GLY A 107 -25.89 10.58 -8.55
N ALA A 108 -24.56 10.41 -8.60
CA ALA A 108 -23.81 9.64 -7.63
C ALA A 108 -23.40 10.56 -6.45
N LYS A 109 -23.83 10.19 -5.23
CA LYS A 109 -23.32 10.81 -3.99
C LYS A 109 -21.89 10.30 -3.76
N VAL A 110 -20.90 11.16 -3.98
CA VAL A 110 -19.51 10.88 -3.64
C VAL A 110 -19.24 11.55 -2.30
N LYS A 111 -19.06 10.76 -1.25
CA LYS A 111 -18.56 11.25 0.03
C LYS A 111 -17.05 11.06 0.05
N LEU A 112 -16.28 12.08 0.37
CA LEU A 112 -14.85 11.96 0.54
C LEU A 112 -14.57 11.47 1.95
N ASP A 113 -13.72 10.45 2.07
CA ASP A 113 -13.25 9.97 3.35
C ASP A 113 -12.33 11.03 3.99
N GLN A 114 -12.79 11.60 5.10
CA GLN A 114 -12.08 12.69 5.78
C GLN A 114 -10.71 12.23 6.32
N GLU A 115 -10.60 10.97 6.78
CA GLU A 115 -9.34 10.39 7.25
C GLU A 115 -8.37 10.15 6.09
N GLY A 116 -8.83 9.62 4.96
CA GLY A 116 -8.06 9.41 3.74
C GLY A 116 -7.54 10.72 3.12
N MET A 117 -8.35 11.78 3.10
CA MET A 117 -7.93 13.09 2.59
C MET A 117 -6.94 13.78 3.52
N ALA A 118 -7.10 13.64 4.83
CA ALA A 118 -6.13 14.13 5.82
C ALA A 118 -4.78 13.42 5.68
N LEU A 119 -4.81 12.08 5.51
CA LEU A 119 -3.63 11.28 5.22
C LEU A 119 -2.93 11.76 3.94
N LEU A 120 -3.69 11.96 2.85
CA LEU A 120 -3.15 12.45 1.57
C LEU A 120 -2.39 13.77 1.75
N ALA A 121 -3.01 14.75 2.40
CA ALA A 121 -2.41 16.06 2.63
C ALA A 121 -1.14 15.96 3.48
N GLY A 122 -1.18 15.14 4.55
CA GLY A 122 -0.01 14.87 5.38
C GLY A 122 1.13 14.23 4.60
N MET A 123 0.84 13.25 3.74
CA MET A 123 1.85 12.58 2.92
C MET A 123 2.48 13.52 1.88
N ILE A 124 1.69 14.40 1.25
CA ILE A 124 2.22 15.40 0.30
C ILE A 124 3.22 16.33 1.01
N ILE A 125 2.87 16.81 2.20
CA ILE A 125 3.75 17.70 2.98
C ILE A 125 5.01 16.95 3.42
N MET A 126 4.86 15.70 3.86
CA MET A 126 5.99 14.84 4.24
C MET A 126 6.97 14.66 3.07
N ILE A 127 6.47 14.31 1.88
CA ILE A 127 7.29 14.17 0.67
C ILE A 127 7.94 15.51 0.31
N ALA A 128 7.20 16.62 0.39
CA ALA A 128 7.74 17.95 0.09
C ALA A 128 8.87 18.36 1.05
N PHE A 129 8.82 17.95 2.31
CA PHE A 129 9.94 18.16 3.25
C PHE A 129 11.10 17.22 2.98
N ALA A 130 10.83 15.93 2.73
CA ALA A 130 11.86 14.94 2.36
C ALA A 130 12.67 15.36 1.14
N MET A 131 12.01 15.92 0.12
CA MET A 131 12.67 16.43 -1.09
C MET A 131 13.50 17.70 -0.87
N LYS A 132 13.26 18.45 0.22
CA LYS A 132 13.97 19.69 0.55
C LYS A 132 15.16 19.49 1.48
N GLU A 133 15.33 18.29 2.04
CA GLU A 133 16.45 17.96 2.91
C GLU A 133 17.76 17.96 2.08
N LYS A 134 18.79 18.66 2.58
CA LYS A 134 20.06 18.77 1.85
C LYS A 134 20.88 17.47 1.95
N PRO A 135 21.64 17.11 0.91
CA PRO A 135 22.59 16.00 0.96
C PRO A 135 23.56 16.14 2.13
N ASP A 136 23.82 15.04 2.84
CA ASP A 136 24.90 14.97 3.83
C ASP A 136 26.26 15.09 3.12
N PRO A 137 27.09 16.11 3.44
CA PRO A 137 28.43 16.29 2.86
C PRO A 137 29.39 15.12 3.09
N ASN A 138 29.13 14.26 4.10
CA ASN A 138 30.00 13.16 4.51
C ASN A 138 29.53 11.78 4.02
N ALA A 139 28.48 11.71 3.19
CA ALA A 139 28.01 10.44 2.65
C ALA A 139 29.11 9.78 1.79
N PRO A 140 29.44 8.49 2.03
CA PRO A 140 30.50 7.82 1.29
C PRO A 140 30.13 7.77 -0.20
N LYS A 141 31.05 8.20 -1.07
CA LYS A 141 31.01 8.02 -2.53
C LYS A 141 31.23 6.54 -2.89
N ILE A 142 30.40 5.66 -2.34
CA ILE A 142 30.24 4.32 -2.91
C ILE A 142 29.45 4.52 -4.20
N ASP A 143 29.80 3.78 -5.27
CA ASP A 143 29.06 3.76 -6.54
C ASP A 143 27.71 3.03 -6.34
N LEU A 144 26.89 3.60 -5.46
CA LEU A 144 25.58 3.13 -5.04
C LEU A 144 24.63 3.09 -6.23
N ALA A 145 24.86 3.96 -7.22
CA ALA A 145 24.13 3.97 -8.48
C ALA A 145 24.29 2.64 -9.23
N ALA A 146 25.53 2.16 -9.38
CA ALA A 146 25.79 0.86 -10.03
C ALA A 146 25.13 -0.31 -9.27
N LEU A 147 25.22 -0.29 -7.94
CA LEU A 147 24.64 -1.32 -7.07
C LEU A 147 23.09 -1.31 -7.09
N PHE A 148 22.48 -0.13 -7.17
CA PHE A 148 21.03 0.05 -7.31
C PHE A 148 20.55 -0.36 -8.71
N GLU A 149 21.30 -0.04 -9.75
CA GLU A 149 20.97 -0.43 -11.12
C GLU A 149 20.96 -1.96 -11.29
N GLU A 150 21.93 -2.67 -10.68
CA GLU A 150 21.97 -4.14 -10.70
C GLU A 150 20.74 -4.75 -10.01
N ARG A 151 20.34 -4.19 -8.87
CA ARG A 151 19.15 -4.62 -8.12
C ARG A 151 17.86 -4.36 -8.87
N VAL A 152 17.72 -3.20 -9.51
CA VAL A 152 16.56 -2.89 -10.34
C VAL A 152 16.51 -3.79 -11.59
N LYS A 153 17.66 -4.09 -12.21
CA LYS A 153 17.74 -5.08 -13.30
C LYS A 153 17.25 -6.47 -12.87
N LYS A 154 17.59 -6.89 -11.65
CA LYS A 154 17.11 -8.16 -11.08
C LYS A 154 15.59 -8.17 -10.90
N ILE A 155 15.00 -7.06 -10.44
CA ILE A 155 13.54 -6.91 -10.32
C ILE A 155 12.89 -7.01 -11.71
N LYS A 156 13.41 -6.27 -12.71
CA LYS A 156 12.89 -6.28 -14.08
C LYS A 156 12.98 -7.63 -14.77
N LYS A 157 14.01 -8.42 -14.48
CA LYS A 157 14.12 -9.80 -15.01
C LYS A 157 12.93 -10.67 -14.59
N ASN A 158 12.36 -10.42 -13.41
CA ASN A 158 11.21 -11.14 -12.87
C ASN A 158 9.87 -10.41 -13.10
N LEU A 159 9.84 -9.38 -13.94
CA LEU A 159 8.67 -8.57 -14.23
C LEU A 159 7.44 -9.38 -14.65
N PRO A 160 7.53 -10.43 -15.50
CA PRO A 160 6.35 -11.21 -15.87
C PRO A 160 5.67 -11.86 -14.66
N LEU A 161 6.46 -12.35 -13.70
CA LEU A 161 5.93 -12.96 -12.48
C LEU A 161 5.30 -11.90 -11.57
N LEU A 162 5.97 -10.75 -11.40
CA LEU A 162 5.46 -9.65 -10.59
C LEU A 162 4.17 -9.06 -11.19
N ALA A 163 4.11 -8.88 -12.50
CA ALA A 163 2.92 -8.42 -13.21
C ALA A 163 1.74 -9.38 -13.04
N LEU A 164 1.99 -10.70 -13.09
CA LEU A 164 0.97 -11.71 -12.81
C LEU A 164 0.47 -11.61 -11.36
N MET A 165 1.36 -11.43 -10.38
CA MET A 165 0.96 -11.22 -8.99
C MET A 165 0.13 -9.94 -8.82
N GLY A 166 0.55 -8.82 -9.42
CA GLY A 166 -0.19 -7.56 -9.38
C GLY A 166 -1.58 -7.67 -10.02
N GLY A 167 -1.69 -8.41 -11.13
CA GLY A 167 -2.97 -8.73 -11.76
C GLY A 167 -3.86 -9.59 -10.86
N LEU A 168 -3.32 -10.64 -10.24
CA LEU A 168 -4.08 -11.50 -9.31
C LEU A 168 -4.59 -10.71 -8.09
N VAL A 169 -3.76 -9.83 -7.53
CA VAL A 169 -4.15 -8.95 -6.41
C VAL A 169 -5.28 -8.02 -6.85
N SER A 170 -5.14 -7.33 -7.99
CA SER A 170 -6.18 -6.43 -8.50
C SER A 170 -7.50 -7.15 -8.79
N ALA A 171 -7.44 -8.36 -9.36
CA ALA A 171 -8.62 -9.21 -9.58
C ALA A 171 -9.29 -9.62 -8.26
N ALA A 172 -8.51 -10.05 -7.25
CA ALA A 172 -9.06 -10.39 -5.94
C ALA A 172 -9.70 -9.16 -5.26
N THR A 173 -9.10 -7.99 -5.44
CA THR A 173 -9.63 -6.72 -4.93
C THR A 173 -10.91 -6.28 -5.64
N SER A 174 -11.04 -6.51 -6.95
CA SER A 174 -12.30 -6.25 -7.67
C SER A 174 -13.47 -7.10 -7.21
N LEU A 175 -13.17 -8.30 -6.67
CA LEU A 175 -14.13 -9.20 -6.07
C LEU A 175 -14.40 -8.87 -4.59
N SER A 176 -13.82 -7.77 -4.07
CA SER A 176 -13.87 -7.39 -2.65
C SER A 176 -13.37 -8.47 -1.69
N LEU A 177 -12.52 -9.40 -2.16
CA LEU A 177 -11.95 -10.47 -1.34
C LEU A 177 -10.77 -9.98 -0.50
N VAL A 178 -10.04 -8.98 -1.00
CA VAL A 178 -8.82 -8.46 -0.38
C VAL A 178 -8.77 -6.94 -0.49
N ALA A 179 -8.52 -6.28 0.64
CA ALA A 179 -8.20 -4.85 0.71
C ALA A 179 -6.74 -4.67 1.14
N GLY A 180 -6.10 -3.61 0.65
CA GLY A 180 -4.70 -3.32 0.95
C GLY A 180 -4.45 -2.73 2.33
N ASP A 181 -5.48 -2.22 2.99
CA ASP A 181 -5.34 -1.50 4.26
C ASP A 181 -6.66 -1.42 5.05
N PRO A 182 -6.60 -1.12 6.36
CA PRO A 182 -7.80 -1.06 7.20
C PRO A 182 -8.81 0.03 6.81
N ILE A 183 -8.38 1.14 6.19
CA ILE A 183 -9.31 2.24 5.86
C ILE A 183 -10.12 1.87 4.62
N SER A 184 -9.45 1.43 3.55
CA SER A 184 -10.12 0.93 2.34
C SER A 184 -10.98 -0.29 2.66
N LEU A 185 -10.52 -1.18 3.56
CA LEU A 185 -11.31 -2.32 4.04
C LEU A 185 -12.64 -1.89 4.68
N ASN A 186 -12.61 -0.92 5.60
CA ASN A 186 -13.83 -0.43 6.24
C ASN A 186 -14.75 0.26 5.22
N LEU A 187 -14.20 1.06 4.31
CA LEU A 187 -14.98 1.73 3.26
C LEU A 187 -15.63 0.71 2.30
N LEU A 188 -14.93 -0.37 1.93
CA LEU A 188 -15.50 -1.45 1.15
C LEU A 188 -16.60 -2.21 1.89
N ALA A 189 -16.44 -2.43 3.19
CA ALA A 189 -17.46 -3.06 4.03
C ALA A 189 -18.76 -2.22 4.05
N GLU A 190 -18.65 -0.90 3.91
CA GLU A 190 -19.78 0.02 3.75
C GLU A 190 -20.29 0.16 2.30
N GLY A 191 -19.70 -0.57 1.34
CA GLY A 191 -20.07 -0.52 -0.08
C GLY A 191 -19.53 0.69 -0.85
N LYS A 192 -18.57 1.43 -0.27
CA LYS A 192 -18.03 2.70 -0.81
C LYS A 192 -16.73 2.47 -1.58
N THR A 193 -16.83 1.76 -2.70
CA THR A 193 -15.67 1.38 -3.55
C THR A 193 -14.89 2.58 -4.09
N THR A 194 -15.55 3.65 -4.52
CA THR A 194 -14.86 4.85 -5.04
C THR A 194 -14.07 5.56 -3.95
N GLU A 195 -14.60 5.63 -2.73
CA GLU A 195 -13.92 6.24 -1.58
C GLU A 195 -12.73 5.40 -1.16
N ALA A 196 -12.90 4.07 -1.11
CA ALA A 196 -11.83 3.13 -0.87
C ALA A 196 -10.70 3.27 -1.90
N ALA A 197 -11.03 3.47 -3.18
CA ALA A 197 -10.07 3.70 -4.25
C ALA A 197 -9.27 5.00 -4.06
N MET A 198 -9.95 6.11 -3.72
CA MET A 198 -9.29 7.38 -3.48
C MET A 198 -8.36 7.32 -2.27
N THR A 199 -8.80 6.70 -1.18
CA THR A 199 -7.99 6.53 0.02
C THR A 199 -6.80 5.60 -0.23
N ALA A 200 -6.99 4.50 -0.97
CA ALA A 200 -5.90 3.62 -1.37
C ALA A 200 -4.89 4.34 -2.28
N PHE A 201 -5.36 5.19 -3.20
CA PHE A 201 -4.50 5.99 -4.08
C PHE A 201 -3.65 7.00 -3.30
N ALA A 202 -4.28 7.75 -2.39
CA ALA A 202 -3.61 8.68 -1.49
C ALA A 202 -2.47 8.03 -0.72
N ARG A 203 -2.77 6.86 -0.15
CA ARG A 203 -1.81 6.05 0.58
C ARG A 203 -0.71 5.51 -0.33
N GLY A 204 -1.05 5.03 -1.52
CA GLY A 204 -0.09 4.53 -2.50
C GLY A 204 0.98 5.56 -2.81
N ILE A 205 0.59 6.81 -3.07
CA ILE A 205 1.53 7.94 -3.26
C ILE A 205 2.45 8.09 -2.06
N GLY A 206 1.89 8.05 -0.86
CA GLY A 206 2.63 8.19 0.38
C GLY A 206 3.68 7.10 0.60
N PHE A 207 3.41 5.86 0.16
CA PHE A 207 4.33 4.74 0.31
C PHE A 207 5.34 4.59 -0.82
N ILE A 208 5.25 5.39 -1.90
CA ILE A 208 6.22 5.37 -3.00
C ILE A 208 7.66 5.44 -2.48
N PRO A 209 8.07 6.41 -1.62
CA PRO A 209 9.44 6.49 -1.16
C PRO A 209 9.87 5.23 -0.42
N LEU A 210 9.09 4.79 0.57
CA LEU A 210 9.42 3.62 1.40
C LEU A 210 9.55 2.34 0.57
N VAL A 211 8.60 2.08 -0.33
CA VAL A 211 8.58 0.88 -1.16
C VAL A 211 9.71 0.93 -2.18
N ALA A 212 9.94 2.08 -2.83
CA ALA A 212 11.00 2.25 -3.80
C ALA A 212 12.39 2.11 -3.14
N THR A 213 12.63 2.75 -2.00
CA THR A 213 13.93 2.69 -1.29
C THR A 213 14.21 1.28 -0.81
N THR A 214 13.22 0.58 -0.27
CA THR A 214 13.34 -0.83 0.12
C THR A 214 13.61 -1.73 -1.09
N ALA A 215 12.90 -1.53 -2.20
CA ALA A 215 13.09 -2.30 -3.41
C ALA A 215 14.48 -2.11 -4.02
N ILE A 216 14.93 -0.87 -4.11
CA ILE A 216 16.24 -0.50 -4.66
C ILE A 216 17.37 -0.97 -3.71
N SER A 217 17.15 -0.92 -2.39
CA SER A 217 18.14 -1.34 -1.38
C SER A 217 18.17 -2.84 -1.09
N THR A 218 17.20 -3.63 -1.54
CA THR A 218 17.19 -5.09 -1.32
C THR A 218 17.20 -5.88 -2.62
N GLY A 219 16.77 -5.29 -3.73
CA GLY A 219 16.52 -5.98 -5.00
C GLY A 219 15.30 -6.90 -4.96
N VAL A 220 14.41 -6.73 -3.97
CA VAL A 220 13.17 -7.49 -3.82
C VAL A 220 12.00 -6.52 -3.92
N TYR A 221 11.05 -6.81 -4.81
CA TYR A 221 9.87 -5.98 -5.00
C TYR A 221 8.64 -6.62 -4.36
N ALA A 222 7.78 -5.80 -3.76
CA ALA A 222 6.60 -6.27 -3.07
C ALA A 222 5.59 -6.90 -4.05
N PRO A 223 4.90 -8.00 -3.68
CA PRO A 223 3.85 -8.62 -4.49
C PRO A 223 2.69 -7.68 -4.88
N ALA A 224 2.39 -6.70 -4.01
CA ALA A 224 1.38 -5.68 -4.23
C ALA A 224 1.97 -4.35 -4.75
N GLY A 225 3.27 -4.33 -5.07
CA GLY A 225 3.96 -3.17 -5.62
C GLY A 225 3.87 -1.94 -4.72
N MET A 226 3.70 -0.77 -5.33
CA MET A 226 3.43 0.50 -4.64
C MET A 226 1.95 0.65 -4.22
N THR A 227 1.20 -0.46 -4.15
CA THR A 227 -0.21 -0.56 -3.74
C THR A 227 -1.23 0.03 -4.72
N PHE A 228 -0.82 0.56 -5.89
CA PHE A 228 -1.76 1.06 -6.89
C PHE A 228 -2.58 -0.05 -7.56
N VAL A 229 -2.13 -1.31 -7.47
CA VAL A 229 -2.94 -2.47 -7.89
C VAL A 229 -4.29 -2.54 -7.16
N PHE A 230 -4.36 -2.14 -5.89
CA PHE A 230 -5.62 -2.09 -5.15
C PHE A 230 -6.57 -1.01 -5.69
N VAL A 231 -6.02 0.15 -6.10
CA VAL A 231 -6.79 1.24 -6.72
C VAL A 231 -7.46 0.75 -8.01
N THR A 232 -6.71 0.05 -8.86
CA THR A 232 -7.30 -0.53 -10.08
C THR A 232 -8.36 -1.58 -9.78
N GLY A 233 -8.16 -2.40 -8.75
CA GLY A 233 -9.14 -3.40 -8.34
C GLY A 233 -10.43 -2.76 -7.83
N PHE A 234 -10.33 -1.70 -7.03
CA PHE A 234 -11.52 -0.99 -6.50
C PHE A 234 -12.32 -0.26 -7.58
N LEU A 235 -11.66 0.27 -8.61
CA LEU A 235 -12.31 1.02 -9.68
C LEU A 235 -12.90 0.12 -10.77
N ILE A 236 -12.32 -1.07 -10.98
CA ILE A 236 -12.71 -1.97 -12.07
C ILE A 236 -13.49 -3.14 -11.48
N GLY A 237 -14.82 -3.09 -11.56
CA GLY A 237 -15.69 -4.17 -11.05
C GLY A 237 -15.65 -5.48 -11.88
N ASN A 238 -14.93 -5.52 -13.00
CA ASN A 238 -14.74 -6.75 -13.79
C ASN A 238 -13.38 -7.40 -13.47
N PRO A 239 -13.35 -8.62 -12.91
CA PRO A 239 -12.10 -9.26 -12.47
C PRO A 239 -11.07 -9.49 -13.56
N ILE A 240 -11.51 -9.77 -14.79
CA ILE A 240 -10.60 -10.02 -15.91
C ILE A 240 -9.96 -8.71 -16.36
N LEU A 241 -10.75 -7.63 -16.41
CA LEU A 241 -10.25 -6.31 -16.76
C LEU A 241 -9.36 -5.74 -15.65
N ALA A 242 -9.73 -5.98 -14.38
CA ALA A 242 -8.92 -5.61 -13.21
C ALA A 242 -7.58 -6.35 -13.21
N PHE A 243 -7.56 -7.63 -13.58
CA PHE A 243 -6.31 -8.40 -13.74
C PHE A 243 -5.36 -7.74 -14.74
N VAL A 244 -5.86 -7.39 -15.93
CA VAL A 244 -5.05 -6.75 -16.98
C VAL A 244 -4.58 -5.37 -16.52
N ALA A 245 -5.48 -4.55 -15.96
CA ALA A 245 -5.13 -3.23 -15.45
C ALA A 245 -4.09 -3.28 -14.32
N GLY A 246 -4.24 -4.21 -13.37
CA GLY A 246 -3.30 -4.42 -12.28
C GLY A 246 -1.93 -4.89 -12.77
N ALA A 247 -1.88 -5.78 -13.76
CA ALA A 247 -0.63 -6.22 -14.38
C ALA A 247 0.08 -5.07 -15.13
N VAL A 248 -0.68 -4.21 -15.80
CA VAL A 248 -0.15 -3.01 -16.47
C VAL A 248 0.39 -2.03 -15.44
N VAL A 249 -0.36 -1.74 -14.38
CA VAL A 249 0.09 -0.83 -13.31
C VAL A 249 1.36 -1.35 -12.65
N MET A 250 1.42 -2.62 -12.28
CA MET A 250 2.65 -3.23 -11.72
C MET A 250 3.84 -3.11 -12.67
N THR A 251 3.62 -3.29 -13.97
CA THR A 251 4.67 -3.13 -14.98
C THR A 251 5.17 -1.68 -15.02
N LEU A 252 4.25 -0.71 -15.02
CA LEU A 252 4.59 0.71 -14.99
C LEU A 252 5.33 1.11 -13.70
N GLU A 253 4.89 0.60 -12.56
CA GLU A 253 5.55 0.81 -11.26
C GLU A 253 7.00 0.33 -11.27
N ILE A 254 7.26 -0.88 -11.79
CA ILE A 254 8.61 -1.45 -11.88
C ILE A 254 9.49 -0.64 -12.85
N LEU A 255 8.93 -0.15 -13.96
CA LEU A 255 9.66 0.73 -14.88
C LEU A 255 9.99 2.07 -14.23
N PHE A 256 9.11 2.57 -13.37
CA PHE A 256 9.31 3.81 -12.61
C PHE A 256 10.44 3.71 -11.57
N LEU A 257 10.81 2.50 -11.13
CA LEU A 257 11.93 2.29 -10.19
C LEU A 257 13.28 2.81 -10.70
N ASP A 258 13.53 2.78 -12.02
CA ASP A 258 14.75 3.38 -12.59
C ASP A 258 14.81 4.88 -12.35
N VAL A 259 13.68 5.56 -12.55
CA VAL A 259 13.55 7.00 -12.37
C VAL A 259 13.74 7.34 -10.89
N MET A 260 13.14 6.54 -10.01
CA MET A 260 13.30 6.69 -8.57
C MET A 260 14.74 6.43 -8.10
N ALA A 261 15.43 5.43 -8.65
CA ALA A 261 16.83 5.16 -8.31
C ALA A 261 17.74 6.34 -8.68
N LYS A 262 17.51 6.96 -9.85
CA LYS A 262 18.20 8.20 -10.26
C LYS A 262 17.81 9.39 -9.38
N MET A 263 16.55 9.47 -8.94
CA MET A 263 16.07 10.54 -8.07
C MET A 263 16.66 10.45 -6.66
N MET A 264 16.83 9.24 -6.11
CA MET A 264 17.46 8.99 -4.80
C MET A 264 18.96 9.34 -4.77
N ASP A 265 19.61 9.39 -5.92
CA ASP A 265 20.99 9.89 -6.04
C ASP A 265 21.03 11.43 -5.95
N LYS A 266 19.97 12.10 -6.44
CA LYS A 266 19.84 13.56 -6.42
C LYS A 266 19.24 14.13 -5.13
N PHE A 267 18.39 13.36 -4.44
CA PHE A 267 17.68 13.76 -3.23
C PHE A 267 17.85 12.73 -2.10
N PRO A 268 18.91 12.83 -1.28
CA PRO A 268 19.21 11.86 -0.24
C PRO A 268 18.16 11.80 0.87
N GLY A 269 17.42 12.90 1.12
CA GLY A 269 16.35 12.94 2.12
C GLY A 269 15.09 12.14 1.77
N VAL A 270 15.00 11.60 0.56
CA VAL A 270 13.92 10.68 0.14
C VAL A 270 14.24 9.22 0.50
N ARG A 271 15.48 8.94 0.93
CA ARG A 271 15.91 7.63 1.44
C ARG A 271 15.30 7.34 2.80
#